data_AF-A0A1Y7VIL8-F1
#
_entry.id   AF-A0A1Y7VIL8-F1
#
_cell.length_a   1.000
_cell.length_b   1.000
_cell.length_c   1.000
_cell.angle_alpha   90.00
_cell.angle_beta   90.00
_cell.angle_gamma   90.00
#
_symmetry.space_group_name_H-M   'P 1'
#
loop_
_entity.id
_entity.type
_entity.pdbx_description
1 polymer ?
#
loop_
_entity_poly.entity_id
_entity_poly.type
_entity_poly.pdbx_seq_one_letter_code
_entity_poly.pdbx_strand_id
1 'polypeptide(L)'
;MNPDAVDRIVAYRLGIRQAGQQRWWEQEIKINGNIQKGELITYNLTELIKPEAYEVRLTPLTKFGEGDSTIRVIKYTAPVNPHLREFHCGFEDGNICLFTQDDTDNFDWTKQSTATRNTKYTPNTGPSADRSGSKEGFYMYIETSRPRLEGEKARLLSPVFSIAPKNPYGPTNSAYCFSFFYHMYGQHIGVLNVYLRLKGQTTIENPLWSSSGNKGQRWNEAHVNIYPITSFQLIFEGIRGPGIEGDIAIDDVSIAEGECAKQDLPTKKFQHGLYVSLVCCGPWCHGAYGIQQIMSLAHDLYSCKRTDGCLVTKSDSGP
;
A
#
# COMPACT_ATOMS: atom_id res chain seq x y z
N MET A 1 17.37 26.36 -51.79
CA MET A 1 16.66 25.29 -51.06
C MET A 1 17.42 25.06 -49.76
N ASN A 2 16.75 25.12 -48.61
CA ASN A 2 17.36 24.83 -47.32
C ASN A 2 17.40 23.29 -47.15
N PRO A 3 18.57 22.64 -47.14
CA PRO A 3 18.68 21.18 -47.06
C PRO A 3 18.17 20.61 -45.72
N ASP A 4 17.94 21.46 -44.70
CA ASP A 4 17.49 21.04 -43.37
C ASP A 4 15.97 21.23 -43.13
N ALA A 5 15.22 21.65 -44.15
CA ALA A 5 13.78 21.89 -44.03
C ALA A 5 12.98 20.59 -44.28
N VAL A 6 12.88 19.73 -43.26
CA VAL A 6 11.94 18.60 -43.27
C VAL A 6 10.50 19.09 -43.11
N ASP A 7 9.57 18.50 -43.88
CA ASP A 7 8.17 18.86 -43.84
C ASP A 7 7.50 18.53 -42.50
N ARG A 8 6.45 19.28 -42.19
CA ARG A 8 5.71 19.13 -40.93
C ARG A 8 5.09 17.74 -40.82
N ILE A 9 5.26 17.14 -39.65
CA ILE A 9 4.55 15.93 -39.24
C ILE A 9 3.05 16.26 -39.10
N VAL A 10 2.19 15.49 -39.76
CA VAL A 10 0.73 15.63 -39.73
C VAL A 10 0.06 14.55 -38.87
N ALA A 11 0.71 13.40 -38.73
CA ALA A 11 0.25 12.29 -37.91
C ALA A 11 1.41 11.35 -37.56
N TYR A 12 1.18 10.40 -36.66
CA TYR A 12 2.04 9.24 -36.47
C TYR A 12 1.26 7.95 -36.75
N ARG A 13 1.87 7.00 -37.45
CA ARG A 13 1.40 5.62 -37.46
C ARG A 13 1.99 4.89 -36.25
N LEU A 14 1.11 4.51 -35.33
CA LEU A 14 1.42 3.71 -34.16
C LEU A 14 1.20 2.23 -34.51
N GLY A 15 2.24 1.42 -34.43
CA GLY A 15 2.17 -0.04 -34.48
C GLY A 15 2.40 -0.64 -33.10
N ILE A 16 1.58 -1.60 -32.69
CA ILE A 16 1.72 -2.34 -31.43
C ILE A 16 1.70 -3.84 -31.74
N ARG A 17 2.63 -4.59 -31.17
CA ARG A 17 2.57 -6.05 -31.14
C ARG A 17 3.03 -6.61 -29.81
N GLN A 18 2.48 -7.74 -29.39
CA GLN A 18 3.01 -8.48 -28.26
C GLN A 18 4.39 -9.05 -28.64
N ALA A 19 5.35 -8.99 -27.71
CA ALA A 19 6.70 -9.48 -27.95
C ALA A 19 6.69 -10.97 -28.36
N GLY A 20 7.37 -11.30 -29.46
CA GLY A 20 7.38 -12.66 -30.02
C GLY A 20 6.25 -12.97 -31.00
N GLN A 21 5.23 -12.12 -31.13
CA GLN A 21 4.23 -12.24 -32.20
C GLN A 21 4.68 -11.56 -33.50
N GLN A 22 4.15 -12.04 -34.63
CA GLN A 22 4.46 -11.47 -35.94
C GLN A 22 3.51 -10.35 -36.35
N ARG A 23 2.26 -10.37 -35.87
CA ARG A 23 1.22 -9.45 -36.31
C ARG A 23 1.29 -8.12 -35.58
N TRP A 24 1.26 -7.03 -36.33
CA TRP A 24 1.11 -5.68 -35.83
C TRP A 24 -0.37 -5.26 -35.84
N TRP A 25 -0.80 -4.61 -34.77
CA TRP A 25 -1.99 -3.78 -34.75
C TRP A 25 -1.58 -2.33 -35.01
N GLU A 26 -2.30 -1.62 -35.88
CA GLU A 26 -1.91 -0.27 -36.30
C GLU A 26 -3.04 0.74 -36.09
N GLN A 27 -2.66 1.93 -35.64
CA GLN A 27 -3.54 3.07 -35.47
C GLN A 27 -2.84 4.36 -35.90
N GLU A 28 -3.60 5.34 -36.41
CA GLU A 28 -3.09 6.67 -36.68
C GLU A 28 -3.36 7.64 -35.52
N ILE A 29 -2.32 8.34 -35.06
CA ILE A 29 -2.40 9.44 -34.09
C ILE A 29 -2.29 10.76 -34.85
N LYS A 30 -3.41 11.47 -35.00
CA LYS A 30 -3.43 12.77 -35.67
C LYS A 30 -2.80 13.84 -34.77
N ILE A 31 -1.95 14.68 -35.36
CA ILE A 31 -1.31 15.79 -34.65
C ILE A 31 -2.07 17.08 -34.96
N ASN A 32 -2.62 17.68 -33.90
CA ASN A 32 -3.28 18.97 -33.97
C ASN A 32 -2.26 20.07 -33.66
N GLY A 33 -1.91 20.87 -34.68
CA GLY A 33 -1.01 22.01 -34.52
C GLY A 33 0.43 21.76 -35.00
N ASN A 34 1.35 22.66 -34.60
CA ASN A 34 2.76 22.57 -34.93
C ASN A 34 3.54 22.04 -33.72
N ILE A 35 4.25 20.93 -33.89
CA ILE A 35 5.15 20.36 -32.87
C ILE A 35 6.41 21.24 -32.78
N GLN A 36 6.73 21.72 -31.59
CA GLN A 36 7.97 22.46 -31.34
C GLN A 36 9.13 21.50 -31.05
N LYS A 37 10.36 21.91 -31.39
CA LYS A 37 11.56 21.13 -31.06
C LYS A 37 11.69 21.01 -29.54
N GLY A 38 11.70 19.78 -29.02
CA GLY A 38 11.77 19.48 -27.59
C GLY A 38 10.42 19.35 -26.89
N GLU A 39 9.31 19.50 -27.61
CA GLU A 39 7.96 19.28 -27.07
C GLU A 39 7.71 17.79 -26.80
N LEU A 40 7.16 17.48 -25.63
CA LEU A 40 6.78 16.12 -25.25
C LEU A 40 5.34 15.85 -25.68
N ILE A 41 5.15 14.83 -26.52
CA ILE A 41 3.82 14.35 -26.94
C ILE A 41 3.50 13.08 -26.16
N THR A 42 2.30 13.05 -25.57
CA THR A 42 1.84 11.92 -24.75
C THR A 42 0.66 11.24 -25.44
N TYR A 43 0.68 9.91 -25.47
CA TYR A 43 -0.41 9.09 -25.97
C TYR A 43 -0.62 7.88 -25.05
N ASN A 44 -1.86 7.67 -24.60
CA ASN A 44 -2.19 6.59 -23.68
C ASN A 44 -2.57 5.33 -24.46
N LEU A 45 -1.83 4.23 -24.20
CA LEU A 45 -2.15 2.92 -24.75
C LEU A 45 -3.15 2.21 -23.84
N THR A 46 -4.39 2.09 -24.30
CA THR A 46 -5.44 1.31 -23.63
C THR A 46 -5.42 -0.14 -24.14
N GLU A 47 -6.00 -1.07 -23.38
CA GLU A 47 -6.18 -2.48 -23.81
C GLU A 47 -4.91 -3.36 -23.91
N LEU A 48 -3.82 -2.97 -23.22
CA LEU A 48 -2.66 -3.86 -23.05
C LEU A 48 -2.95 -4.94 -21.99
N ILE A 49 -2.58 -6.18 -22.30
CA ILE A 49 -2.72 -7.33 -21.39
C ILE A 49 -1.52 -7.33 -20.45
N LYS A 50 -1.77 -7.24 -19.14
CA LYS A 50 -0.72 -7.39 -18.12
C LYS A 50 -0.43 -8.89 -17.92
N PRO A 51 0.82 -9.32 -17.68
CA PRO A 51 2.05 -8.55 -17.53
C PRO A 51 2.91 -8.49 -18.82
N GLU A 52 2.29 -8.61 -19.99
CA GLU A 52 3.00 -8.85 -21.25
C GLU A 52 3.90 -7.69 -21.68
N ALA A 53 4.97 -8.01 -22.42
CA ALA A 53 5.84 -7.03 -23.06
C ALA A 53 5.33 -6.75 -24.48
N TYR A 54 5.39 -5.48 -24.89
CA TYR A 54 4.95 -5.05 -26.21
C TYR A 54 6.06 -4.32 -26.94
N GLU A 55 6.15 -4.55 -28.25
CA GLU A 55 6.93 -3.70 -29.14
C GLU A 55 6.02 -2.62 -29.71
N VAL A 56 6.44 -1.37 -29.56
CA VAL A 56 5.73 -0.19 -30.06
C VAL A 56 6.59 0.44 -31.14
N ARG A 57 6.02 0.53 -32.35
CA ARG A 57 6.58 1.22 -33.51
C ARG A 57 5.89 2.56 -33.67
N LEU A 58 6.64 3.62 -33.86
CA LEU A 58 6.11 4.94 -34.19
C LEU A 58 6.75 5.44 -35.49
N THR A 59 5.93 5.76 -36.48
CA THR A 59 6.36 6.24 -37.80
C THR A 59 5.75 7.62 -38.06
N PRO A 60 6.55 8.68 -38.22
CA PRO A 60 6.02 10.01 -38.53
C PRO A 60 5.45 10.02 -39.95
N LEU A 61 4.29 10.65 -40.11
CA LEU A 61 3.64 10.87 -41.39
C LEU A 61 3.72 12.36 -41.74
N THR A 62 4.19 12.65 -42.94
CA THR A 62 4.20 13.99 -43.54
C THR A 62 3.28 14.00 -44.77
N LYS A 63 3.05 15.18 -45.35
CA LYS A 63 2.32 15.29 -46.64
C LYS A 63 3.00 14.55 -47.81
N PHE A 64 4.28 14.18 -47.69
CA PHE A 64 5.03 13.47 -48.74
C PHE A 64 5.20 11.98 -48.46
N GLY A 65 4.77 11.49 -47.29
CA GLY A 65 4.84 10.09 -46.93
C GLY A 65 5.41 9.85 -45.55
N GLU A 66 5.87 8.62 -45.35
CA GLU A 66 6.38 8.10 -44.09
C GLU A 66 7.84 8.50 -43.89
N GLY A 67 8.18 8.97 -42.68
CA GLY A 67 9.56 9.17 -42.26
C GLY A 67 10.11 7.97 -41.50
N ASP A 68 11.26 8.17 -40.85
CA ASP A 68 11.97 7.10 -40.16
C ASP A 68 11.21 6.57 -38.94
N SER A 69 11.06 5.25 -38.87
CA SER A 69 10.36 4.58 -37.79
C SER A 69 11.27 4.33 -36.59
N THR A 70 10.73 4.50 -35.39
CA THR A 70 11.40 4.09 -34.14
C THR A 70 10.63 2.95 -33.49
N ILE A 71 11.35 1.98 -32.92
CA ILE A 71 10.77 0.86 -32.16
C ILE A 71 11.28 0.92 -30.72
N ARG A 72 10.38 0.72 -29.77
CA ARG A 72 10.70 0.58 -28.36
C ARG A 72 9.94 -0.59 -27.76
N VAL A 73 10.58 -1.32 -26.86
CA VAL A 73 9.93 -2.34 -26.05
C VAL A 73 9.39 -1.67 -24.80
N ILE A 74 8.08 -1.69 -24.62
CA ILE A 74 7.44 -1.31 -23.36
C ILE A 74 7.14 -2.58 -22.57
N LYS A 75 7.32 -2.51 -21.26
CA LYS A 75 7.02 -3.62 -20.35
C LYS A 75 6.09 -3.10 -19.28
N TYR A 76 5.13 -3.93 -18.89
CA TYR A 76 4.42 -3.67 -17.65
C TYR A 76 5.41 -3.73 -16.50
N THR A 77 5.75 -2.57 -15.96
CA THR A 77 6.29 -2.47 -14.62
C THR A 77 5.10 -2.27 -13.71
N ALA A 78 4.80 -3.26 -12.86
CA ALA A 78 4.10 -2.97 -11.61
C ALA A 78 4.80 -1.77 -10.97
N PRO A 79 4.11 -0.86 -10.26
CA PRO A 79 4.81 0.20 -9.53
C PRO A 79 5.82 -0.47 -8.59
N VAL A 80 7.06 -0.53 -9.05
CA VAL A 80 8.17 -1.07 -8.31
C VAL A 80 8.42 0.01 -7.27
N ASN A 81 7.92 -0.18 -6.06
CA ASN A 81 8.44 0.55 -4.93
C ASN A 81 9.91 0.11 -4.80
N PRO A 82 10.91 0.95 -5.13
CA PRO A 82 12.30 0.50 -5.24
C PRO A 82 12.82 -0.15 -3.96
N HIS A 83 12.18 0.14 -2.82
CA HIS A 83 12.15 -0.73 -1.65
C HIS A 83 10.81 -0.52 -0.96
N LEU A 84 10.04 -1.58 -0.68
CA LEU A 84 8.86 -1.47 0.19
C LEU A 84 9.32 -0.95 1.56
N ARG A 85 9.24 0.36 1.79
CA ARG A 85 9.45 0.96 3.13
C ARG A 85 8.14 1.05 3.88
N GLU A 86 7.12 1.45 3.14
CA GLU A 86 5.77 1.63 3.62
C GLU A 86 4.79 1.42 2.46
N PHE A 87 3.64 0.83 2.78
CA PHE A 87 2.47 0.70 1.93
C PHE A 87 1.24 0.87 2.82
N HIS A 88 0.25 1.60 2.32
CA HIS A 88 -1.03 1.80 2.99
C HIS A 88 -2.15 1.77 1.96
N CYS A 89 -3.24 1.08 2.27
CA CYS A 89 -4.43 1.03 1.45
C CYS A 89 -5.70 1.02 2.31
N GLY A 90 -6.38 2.16 2.36
CA GLY A 90 -7.73 2.31 2.93
C GLY A 90 -8.85 2.18 1.88
N PHE A 91 -8.57 1.61 0.71
CA PHE A 91 -9.54 1.34 -0.37
C PHE A 91 -10.37 2.51 -0.93
N GLU A 92 -10.09 3.76 -0.54
CA GLU A 92 -10.81 4.95 -1.02
C GLU A 92 -10.74 5.13 -2.54
N ASP A 93 -9.58 4.88 -3.15
CA ASP A 93 -9.36 5.05 -4.59
C ASP A 93 -10.11 4.03 -5.44
N GLY A 94 -10.50 4.42 -6.66
CA GLY A 94 -11.21 3.54 -7.61
C GLY A 94 -10.43 2.28 -8.01
N ASN A 95 -9.09 2.33 -7.95
CA ASN A 95 -8.21 1.21 -8.31
C ASN A 95 -7.85 0.30 -7.14
N ILE A 96 -8.47 0.48 -5.96
CA ILE A 96 -8.26 -0.35 -4.75
C ILE A 96 -6.79 -0.65 -4.47
N CYS A 97 -5.91 0.36 -4.61
CA CYS A 97 -4.46 0.24 -4.42
C CYS A 97 -3.79 -0.92 -5.19
N LEU A 98 -4.32 -1.25 -6.37
CA LEU A 98 -3.87 -2.36 -7.23
C LEU A 98 -4.09 -3.76 -6.64
N PHE A 99 -4.98 -3.89 -5.66
CA PHE A 99 -5.52 -5.20 -5.32
C PHE A 99 -6.30 -5.77 -6.52
N THR A 100 -6.33 -7.09 -6.60
CA THR A 100 -6.99 -7.85 -7.67
C THR A 100 -7.79 -9.00 -7.09
N GLN A 101 -8.86 -9.41 -7.75
CA GLN A 101 -9.63 -10.62 -7.38
C GLN A 101 -8.92 -11.87 -7.90
N ASP A 102 -9.11 -12.99 -7.21
CA ASP A 102 -8.64 -14.31 -7.66
C ASP A 102 -9.72 -14.98 -8.52
N ASP A 103 -9.46 -15.18 -9.80
CA ASP A 103 -10.41 -15.80 -10.72
C ASP A 103 -10.54 -17.32 -10.54
N THR A 104 -9.76 -17.92 -9.64
CA THR A 104 -9.79 -19.36 -9.34
C THR A 104 -10.57 -19.70 -8.07
N ASP A 105 -11.17 -18.71 -7.40
CA ASP A 105 -12.04 -18.91 -6.22
C ASP A 105 -13.53 -19.09 -6.59
N ASN A 106 -14.42 -19.00 -5.60
CA ASN A 106 -15.86 -19.16 -5.82
C ASN A 106 -16.57 -17.82 -6.05
N PHE A 107 -16.03 -16.71 -5.53
CA PHE A 107 -16.66 -15.39 -5.58
C PHE A 107 -15.74 -14.24 -5.19
N ASP A 108 -16.12 -13.02 -5.58
CA ASP A 108 -15.28 -11.84 -5.37
C ASP A 108 -15.57 -11.07 -4.08
N TRP A 109 -14.54 -10.43 -3.54
CA TRP A 109 -14.68 -9.35 -2.57
C TRP A 109 -15.33 -8.13 -3.23
N THR A 110 -16.15 -7.39 -2.50
CA THR A 110 -16.84 -6.21 -3.02
C THR A 110 -16.34 -4.96 -2.30
N LYS A 111 -16.02 -3.90 -3.04
CA LYS A 111 -15.77 -2.56 -2.47
C LYS A 111 -17.10 -1.93 -2.09
N GLN A 112 -17.22 -1.45 -0.86
CA GLN A 112 -18.48 -0.93 -0.33
C GLN A 112 -18.27 0.28 0.57
N SER A 113 -19.22 1.21 0.54
CA SER A 113 -19.40 2.20 1.60
C SER A 113 -20.81 2.10 2.15
N THR A 114 -21.04 2.62 3.35
CA THR A 114 -22.39 2.61 3.94
C THR A 114 -23.35 3.51 3.16
N ALA A 115 -22.84 4.60 2.58
CA ALA A 115 -23.61 5.54 1.76
C ALA A 115 -24.16 4.91 0.46
N THR A 116 -23.41 3.99 -0.14
CA THR A 116 -23.82 3.30 -1.38
C THR A 116 -24.43 1.91 -1.13
N ARG A 117 -24.60 1.53 0.14
CA ARG A 117 -25.07 0.21 0.51
C ARG A 117 -26.50 -0.06 0.05
N ASN A 118 -26.72 -1.24 -0.53
CA ASN A 118 -28.04 -1.68 -0.94
C ASN A 118 -28.99 -1.78 0.28
N THR A 119 -30.25 -1.38 0.09
CA THR A 119 -31.31 -1.47 1.11
C THR A 119 -31.71 -2.91 1.45
N LYS A 120 -31.40 -3.88 0.58
CA LYS A 120 -31.62 -5.32 0.79
C LYS A 120 -30.40 -6.04 1.40
N TYR A 121 -29.86 -5.50 2.49
CA TYR A 121 -28.76 -6.11 3.23
C TYR A 121 -29.27 -7.10 4.28
N THR A 122 -28.41 -8.02 4.71
CA THR A 122 -28.71 -8.91 5.85
C THR A 122 -28.59 -8.12 7.17
N PRO A 123 -29.65 -7.97 7.98
CA PRO A 123 -29.54 -7.27 9.25
C PRO A 123 -28.55 -7.93 10.21
N ASN A 124 -28.00 -7.15 11.14
CA ASN A 124 -27.04 -7.62 12.16
C ASN A 124 -25.74 -8.24 11.58
N THR A 125 -25.32 -7.81 10.40
CA THR A 125 -24.04 -8.18 9.78
C THR A 125 -23.25 -6.97 9.35
N GLY A 126 -21.94 -7.19 9.14
CA GLY A 126 -21.06 -6.21 8.52
C GLY A 126 -20.87 -4.93 9.34
N PRO A 127 -19.96 -4.06 8.91
CA PRO A 127 -19.70 -2.80 9.60
C PRO A 127 -20.76 -1.74 9.25
N SER A 128 -21.04 -0.82 10.19
CA SER A 128 -22.00 0.28 10.00
C SER A 128 -21.41 1.54 9.34
N ALA A 129 -20.09 1.55 9.16
CA ALA A 129 -19.26 2.61 8.57
C ALA A 129 -17.89 1.99 8.20
N ASP A 130 -17.05 2.72 7.47
CA ASP A 130 -15.64 2.35 7.29
C ASP A 130 -14.88 2.27 8.64
N ARG A 131 -13.58 1.99 8.57
CA ARG A 131 -12.74 1.96 9.77
C ARG A 131 -12.62 3.30 10.49
N SER A 132 -12.71 4.42 9.78
CA SER A 132 -12.64 5.77 10.37
C SER A 132 -13.94 6.22 11.05
N GLY A 133 -15.06 5.52 10.78
CA GLY A 133 -16.40 5.89 11.22
C GLY A 133 -17.16 6.75 10.21
N SER A 134 -16.57 7.01 9.04
CA SER A 134 -17.20 7.63 7.88
C SER A 134 -18.19 6.68 7.19
N LYS A 135 -19.38 7.20 6.87
CA LYS A 135 -20.34 6.47 6.06
C LYS A 135 -19.98 6.47 4.57
N GLU A 136 -19.16 7.43 4.15
CA GLU A 136 -18.71 7.60 2.76
C GLU A 136 -17.42 6.83 2.47
N GLY A 137 -16.63 6.55 3.51
CA GLY A 137 -15.40 5.78 3.39
C GLY A 137 -15.67 4.35 2.93
N PHE A 138 -14.68 3.79 2.24
CA PHE A 138 -14.79 2.50 1.57
C PHE A 138 -13.97 1.43 2.28
N TYR A 139 -14.51 0.22 2.25
CA TYR A 139 -13.83 -0.98 2.72
C TYR A 139 -14.09 -2.12 1.74
N MET A 140 -13.31 -3.20 1.84
CA MET A 140 -13.57 -4.43 1.08
C MET A 140 -14.35 -5.40 1.97
N TYR A 141 -15.39 -6.03 1.44
CA TYR A 141 -16.16 -7.03 2.19
C TYR A 141 -16.61 -8.22 1.35
N ILE A 142 -16.89 -9.33 2.00
CA ILE A 142 -17.58 -10.47 1.41
C ILE A 142 -19.06 -10.43 1.77
N GLU A 143 -19.91 -10.56 0.77
CA GLU A 143 -21.36 -10.69 0.93
C GLU A 143 -21.72 -12.18 0.99
N THR A 144 -22.27 -12.61 2.13
CA THR A 144 -22.52 -14.04 2.39
C THR A 144 -23.96 -14.49 2.08
N SER A 145 -24.82 -13.56 1.66
CA SER A 145 -26.19 -13.89 1.25
C SER A 145 -26.25 -14.78 0.00
N ARG A 146 -27.47 -15.25 -0.32
CA ARG A 146 -27.71 -16.13 -1.46
C ARG A 146 -27.26 -15.45 -2.76
N PRO A 147 -26.63 -16.18 -3.71
CA PRO A 147 -26.61 -17.65 -3.83
C PRO A 147 -25.43 -18.36 -3.17
N ARG A 148 -24.62 -17.68 -2.34
CA ARG A 148 -23.40 -18.28 -1.79
C ARG A 148 -23.68 -19.48 -0.88
N LEU A 149 -22.78 -20.47 -0.90
CA LEU A 149 -22.87 -21.74 -0.18
C LEU A 149 -21.79 -21.87 0.91
N GLU A 150 -22.01 -22.77 1.87
CA GLU A 150 -21.12 -22.93 3.02
C GLU A 150 -19.76 -23.44 2.54
N GLY A 151 -18.68 -22.84 3.05
CA GLY A 151 -17.32 -23.19 2.64
C GLY A 151 -16.86 -22.56 1.33
N GLU A 152 -17.72 -21.86 0.59
CA GLU A 152 -17.28 -21.06 -0.57
C GLU A 152 -16.34 -19.95 -0.13
N LYS A 153 -15.42 -19.61 -1.04
CA LYS A 153 -14.29 -18.74 -0.75
C LYS A 153 -14.21 -17.56 -1.70
N ALA A 154 -13.78 -16.43 -1.16
CA ALA A 154 -13.39 -15.24 -1.89
C ALA A 154 -11.96 -14.83 -1.54
N ARG A 155 -11.14 -14.51 -2.53
CA ARG A 155 -9.72 -14.19 -2.38
C ARG A 155 -9.41 -12.86 -3.05
N LEU A 156 -8.92 -11.93 -2.24
CA LEU A 156 -8.39 -10.65 -2.69
C LEU A 156 -6.87 -10.67 -2.57
N LEU A 157 -6.18 -10.45 -3.68
CA LEU A 157 -4.73 -10.45 -3.75
C LEU A 157 -4.19 -9.03 -3.72
N SER A 158 -3.21 -8.79 -2.85
CA SER A 158 -2.46 -7.53 -2.83
C SER A 158 -1.64 -7.33 -4.11
N PRO A 159 -1.06 -6.15 -4.33
CA PRO A 159 0.04 -6.00 -5.29
C PRO A 159 1.21 -6.92 -4.94
N VAL A 160 2.07 -7.18 -5.91
CA VAL A 160 3.34 -7.88 -5.66
C VAL A 160 4.35 -6.90 -5.09
N PHE A 161 4.87 -7.21 -3.91
CA PHE A 161 5.88 -6.42 -3.22
C PHE A 161 7.28 -6.95 -3.52
N SER A 162 8.19 -6.06 -3.91
CA SER A 162 9.59 -6.40 -4.19
C SER A 162 10.48 -6.04 -2.99
N ILE A 163 11.30 -7.00 -2.57
CA ILE A 163 12.23 -6.84 -1.43
C ILE A 163 13.68 -6.64 -1.89
N ALA A 164 13.90 -5.90 -2.97
CA ALA A 164 15.22 -5.72 -3.57
C ALA A 164 16.26 -5.38 -2.47
N PRO A 165 17.45 -6.02 -2.44
CA PRO A 165 18.43 -5.77 -1.41
C PRO A 165 18.88 -4.31 -1.43
N LYS A 166 18.87 -3.63 -0.27
CA LYS A 166 19.43 -2.27 -0.11
C LYS A 166 20.94 -2.23 -0.41
N ASN A 167 21.62 -3.38 -0.26
CA ASN A 167 23.05 -3.57 -0.51
C ASN A 167 23.27 -5.05 -0.88
N PRO A 168 24.03 -5.39 -1.94
CA PRO A 168 24.45 -6.77 -2.24
C PRO A 168 25.17 -7.47 -1.08
N TYR A 169 25.72 -6.70 -0.13
CA TYR A 169 26.43 -7.16 1.07
C TYR A 169 25.64 -6.91 2.38
N GLY A 170 24.38 -6.45 2.30
CA GLY A 170 23.54 -6.19 3.47
C GLY A 170 22.80 -7.43 3.97
N PRO A 171 22.23 -7.40 5.18
CA PRO A 171 21.42 -8.50 5.69
C PRO A 171 20.24 -8.77 4.75
N THR A 172 20.06 -10.05 4.39
CA THR A 172 19.11 -10.52 3.37
C THR A 172 17.68 -10.66 3.86
N ASN A 173 17.45 -10.55 5.17
CA ASN A 173 16.17 -10.84 5.81
C ASN A 173 15.56 -9.56 6.37
N SER A 174 14.90 -8.78 5.53
CA SER A 174 14.08 -7.65 5.99
C SER A 174 12.84 -8.19 6.69
N ALA A 175 12.63 -7.76 7.93
CA ALA A 175 11.35 -7.92 8.61
C ALA A 175 10.37 -6.84 8.13
N TYR A 176 9.10 -7.20 8.01
CA TYR A 176 8.02 -6.24 7.79
C TYR A 176 6.91 -6.47 8.80
N CYS A 177 6.33 -5.36 9.26
CA CYS A 177 5.09 -5.37 9.99
C CYS A 177 3.95 -5.25 9.00
N PHE A 178 3.18 -6.32 8.85
CA PHE A 178 1.91 -6.30 8.14
C PHE A 178 0.80 -6.06 9.14
N SER A 179 -0.03 -5.04 8.89
CA SER A 179 -1.22 -4.78 9.68
C SER A 179 -2.43 -4.49 8.79
N PHE A 180 -3.62 -4.73 9.33
CA PHE A 180 -4.88 -4.42 8.68
C PHE A 180 -5.99 -4.40 9.70
N PHE A 181 -7.09 -3.75 9.36
CA PHE A 181 -8.31 -3.80 10.13
C PHE A 181 -9.28 -4.81 9.55
N TYR A 182 -10.02 -5.47 10.44
CA TYR A 182 -11.05 -6.43 10.06
C TYR A 182 -12.30 -6.28 10.92
N HIS A 183 -13.44 -6.59 10.32
CA HIS A 183 -14.74 -6.59 10.98
C HIS A 183 -15.45 -7.93 10.72
N MET A 184 -15.86 -8.59 11.79
CA MET A 184 -16.46 -9.94 11.76
C MET A 184 -17.62 -9.97 12.75
N TYR A 185 -18.81 -9.57 12.31
CA TYR A 185 -20.01 -9.49 13.14
C TYR A 185 -21.19 -10.19 12.47
N GLY A 186 -21.78 -11.15 13.16
CA GLY A 186 -22.91 -11.93 12.68
C GLY A 186 -22.94 -13.33 13.31
N GLN A 187 -24.09 -14.01 13.26
CA GLN A 187 -24.23 -15.36 13.83
C GLN A 187 -23.51 -16.44 13.01
N HIS A 188 -23.36 -16.21 11.71
CA HIS A 188 -22.85 -17.19 10.75
C HIS A 188 -21.50 -16.80 10.18
N ILE A 189 -20.71 -16.01 10.92
CA ILE A 189 -19.36 -15.64 10.52
C ILE A 189 -18.53 -16.92 10.31
N GLY A 190 -17.96 -17.03 9.11
CA GLY A 190 -17.02 -18.09 8.78
C GLY A 190 -15.60 -17.74 9.21
N VAL A 191 -14.68 -17.71 8.26
CA VAL A 191 -13.24 -17.57 8.52
C VAL A 191 -12.63 -16.49 7.63
N LEU A 192 -11.73 -15.69 8.20
CA LEU A 192 -10.83 -14.82 7.47
C LEU A 192 -9.41 -15.37 7.62
N ASN A 193 -8.80 -15.76 6.51
CA ASN A 193 -7.41 -16.16 6.43
C ASN A 193 -6.60 -15.10 5.68
N VAL A 194 -5.35 -14.92 6.09
CA VAL A 194 -4.35 -14.19 5.31
C VAL A 194 -3.19 -15.12 5.01
N TYR A 195 -2.80 -15.20 3.75
CA TYR A 195 -1.67 -15.99 3.28
C TYR A 195 -0.56 -15.09 2.76
N LEU A 196 0.68 -15.56 2.92
CA LEU A 196 1.86 -14.98 2.30
C LEU A 196 2.31 -15.88 1.14
N ARG A 197 2.23 -15.37 -0.09
CA ARG A 197 2.71 -16.07 -1.30
C ARG A 197 4.06 -15.52 -1.71
N LEU A 198 5.10 -16.34 -1.70
CA LEU A 198 6.42 -15.96 -2.24
C LEU A 198 6.47 -16.17 -3.76
N LYS A 199 7.27 -15.37 -4.46
CA LYS A 199 7.48 -15.49 -5.90
C LYS A 199 8.06 -16.87 -6.23
N GLY A 200 7.40 -17.59 -7.14
CA GLY A 200 7.78 -18.94 -7.55
C GLY A 200 7.16 -20.06 -6.69
N GLN A 201 6.43 -19.71 -5.62
CA GLN A 201 5.68 -20.67 -4.83
C GLN A 201 4.30 -20.92 -5.46
N THR A 202 3.99 -22.20 -5.68
CA THR A 202 2.73 -22.64 -6.31
C THR A 202 1.68 -23.12 -5.30
N THR A 203 2.11 -23.62 -4.14
CA THR A 203 1.25 -24.12 -3.07
C THR A 203 1.47 -23.33 -1.77
N ILE A 204 0.37 -22.97 -1.09
CA ILE A 204 0.41 -22.33 0.23
C ILE A 204 -0.41 -23.19 1.17
N GLU A 205 0.23 -23.79 2.16
CA GLU A 205 -0.42 -24.78 3.02
C GLU A 205 -1.00 -24.17 4.30
N ASN A 206 -0.35 -23.16 4.88
CA ASN A 206 -0.76 -22.57 6.15
C ASN A 206 -1.00 -21.06 6.02
N PRO A 207 -2.10 -20.54 6.61
CA PRO A 207 -2.31 -19.11 6.69
C PRO A 207 -1.28 -18.49 7.62
N LEU A 208 -0.79 -17.32 7.24
CA LEU A 208 0.03 -16.45 8.08
C LEU A 208 -0.78 -15.94 9.27
N TRP A 209 -2.07 -15.71 9.08
CA TRP A 209 -3.01 -15.27 10.12
C TRP A 209 -4.40 -15.83 9.83
N SER A 210 -5.14 -16.18 10.88
CA SER A 210 -6.52 -16.67 10.75
C SER A 210 -7.37 -16.20 11.92
N SER A 211 -8.61 -15.82 11.63
CA SER A 211 -9.65 -15.52 12.62
C SER A 211 -10.97 -16.12 12.16
N SER A 212 -11.73 -16.67 13.08
CA SER A 212 -13.02 -17.31 12.80
C SER A 212 -14.10 -16.89 13.80
N GLY A 213 -15.36 -16.97 13.36
CA GLY A 213 -16.53 -16.65 14.17
C GLY A 213 -16.67 -15.16 14.52
N ASN A 214 -17.73 -14.85 15.26
CA ASN A 214 -18.08 -13.48 15.64
C ASN A 214 -17.02 -12.83 16.55
N LYS A 215 -16.60 -11.60 16.22
CA LYS A 215 -15.65 -10.74 16.95
C LYS A 215 -16.30 -9.45 17.47
N GLY A 216 -17.62 -9.35 17.37
CA GLY A 216 -18.38 -8.17 17.78
C GLY A 216 -18.41 -7.08 16.73
N GLN A 217 -19.13 -6.01 17.04
CA GLN A 217 -19.47 -4.93 16.11
C GLN A 217 -18.36 -3.88 15.90
N ARG A 218 -17.17 -4.10 16.47
CA ARG A 218 -16.07 -3.15 16.36
C ARG A 218 -15.09 -3.65 15.31
N TRP A 219 -14.47 -2.70 14.63
CA TRP A 219 -13.25 -2.98 13.88
C TRP A 219 -12.15 -3.43 14.83
N ASN A 220 -11.50 -4.54 14.48
CA ASN A 220 -10.36 -5.10 15.18
C ASN A 220 -9.10 -4.92 14.33
N GLU A 221 -7.95 -4.82 14.97
CA GLU A 221 -6.66 -4.68 14.28
C GLU A 221 -5.86 -5.98 14.40
N ALA A 222 -5.22 -6.38 13.31
CA ALA A 222 -4.23 -7.44 13.30
C ALA A 222 -2.85 -6.86 12.99
N HIS A 223 -1.83 -7.38 13.69
CA HIS A 223 -0.41 -7.07 13.48
C HIS A 223 0.34 -8.39 13.32
N VAL A 224 1.10 -8.54 12.24
CA VAL A 224 1.82 -9.78 11.94
C VAL A 224 3.20 -9.48 11.37
N ASN A 225 4.23 -10.04 12.00
CA ASN A 225 5.58 -10.00 11.47
C ASN A 225 5.70 -10.96 10.27
N ILE A 226 6.20 -10.46 9.15
CA ILE A 226 6.54 -11.27 7.98
C ILE A 226 8.01 -11.12 7.63
N TYR A 227 8.63 -12.22 7.20
CA TYR A 227 10.05 -12.32 6.87
C TYR A 227 10.22 -12.92 5.46
N PRO A 228 9.76 -12.21 4.41
CA PRO A 228 9.84 -12.70 3.03
C PRO A 228 11.29 -12.77 2.55
N ILE A 229 11.64 -13.87 1.88
CA ILE A 229 12.98 -14.09 1.30
C ILE A 229 13.06 -13.78 -0.21
N THR A 230 11.91 -13.53 -0.83
CA THR A 230 11.78 -13.07 -2.22
C THR A 230 10.63 -12.07 -2.33
N SER A 231 10.36 -11.51 -3.51
CA SER A 231 9.11 -10.80 -3.75
C SER A 231 7.91 -11.62 -3.27
N PHE A 232 6.90 -10.96 -2.75
CA PHE A 232 5.77 -11.62 -2.10
C PHE A 232 4.45 -10.91 -2.38
N GLN A 233 3.35 -11.58 -2.07
CA GLN A 233 1.98 -11.10 -2.18
C GLN A 233 1.20 -11.56 -0.95
N LEU A 234 0.30 -10.73 -0.43
CA LEU A 234 -0.65 -11.09 0.60
C LEU A 234 -1.98 -11.47 -0.06
N ILE A 235 -2.64 -12.51 0.45
CA ILE A 235 -3.92 -13.00 -0.07
C ILE A 235 -4.90 -13.06 1.09
N PHE A 236 -5.98 -12.28 0.99
CA PHE A 236 -7.07 -12.29 1.96
C PHE A 236 -8.16 -13.25 1.49
N GLU A 237 -8.34 -14.37 2.19
CA GLU A 237 -9.35 -15.38 1.89
C GLU A 237 -10.48 -15.28 2.92
N GLY A 238 -11.66 -14.88 2.45
CA GLY A 238 -12.90 -14.96 3.22
C GLY A 238 -13.63 -16.25 2.91
N ILE A 239 -13.96 -17.04 3.92
CA ILE A 239 -14.72 -18.29 3.80
C ILE A 239 -16.12 -18.06 4.39
N ARG A 240 -17.15 -18.33 3.59
CA ARG A 240 -18.53 -18.23 4.03
C ARG A 240 -18.85 -19.30 5.08
N GLY A 241 -19.48 -18.87 6.18
CA GLY A 241 -19.98 -19.78 7.22
C GLY A 241 -21.31 -20.46 6.86
N PRO A 242 -22.01 -21.05 7.86
CA PRO A 242 -23.18 -21.89 7.62
C PRO A 242 -24.46 -21.13 7.20
N GLY A 243 -24.43 -19.80 7.20
CA GLY A 243 -25.60 -18.97 6.93
C GLY A 243 -25.26 -17.61 6.34
N ILE A 244 -26.29 -16.79 6.14
CA ILE A 244 -26.19 -15.49 5.46
C ILE A 244 -25.78 -14.34 6.38
N GLU A 245 -25.73 -14.58 7.70
CA GLU A 245 -25.31 -13.56 8.67
C GLU A 245 -23.80 -13.59 8.89
N GLY A 246 -23.05 -13.54 7.79
CA GLY A 246 -21.66 -13.99 7.73
C GLY A 246 -20.65 -12.98 7.18
N ASP A 247 -21.04 -11.72 7.00
CA ASP A 247 -20.20 -10.74 6.29
C ASP A 247 -18.89 -10.44 7.03
N ILE A 248 -17.80 -10.49 6.27
CA ILE A 248 -16.44 -10.17 6.73
C ILE A 248 -15.94 -8.98 5.94
N ALA A 249 -15.39 -7.98 6.63
CA ALA A 249 -14.80 -6.81 5.98
C ALA A 249 -13.35 -6.60 6.40
N ILE A 250 -12.56 -5.99 5.52
CA ILE A 250 -11.19 -5.53 5.77
C ILE A 250 -11.03 -4.08 5.33
N ASP A 251 -10.13 -3.38 6.01
CA ASP A 251 -9.82 -1.97 5.74
C ASP A 251 -8.37 -1.62 6.16
N ASP A 252 -7.86 -0.47 5.70
CA ASP A 252 -6.57 0.11 6.12
C ASP A 252 -5.39 -0.89 6.13
N VAL A 253 -5.19 -1.60 5.01
CA VAL A 253 -4.10 -2.57 4.86
C VAL A 253 -2.76 -1.86 4.77
N SER A 254 -1.85 -2.19 5.68
CA SER A 254 -0.55 -1.54 5.82
C SER A 254 0.61 -2.52 5.87
N ILE A 255 1.74 -2.14 5.28
CA ILE A 255 3.01 -2.84 5.43
C ILE A 255 4.10 -1.81 5.70
N ALA A 256 4.82 -1.96 6.81
CA ALA A 256 5.94 -1.12 7.17
C ALA A 256 7.21 -1.97 7.35
N GLU A 257 8.35 -1.44 6.97
CA GLU A 257 9.65 -2.07 7.24
C GLU A 257 9.95 -2.09 8.74
N GLY A 258 10.42 -3.23 9.25
CA GLY A 258 10.65 -3.49 10.67
C GLY A 258 9.71 -4.54 11.24
N GLU A 259 9.91 -4.92 12.50
CA GLU A 259 8.93 -5.75 13.22
C GLU A 259 7.78 -4.89 13.71
N CYS A 260 6.59 -5.48 13.84
CA CYS A 260 5.47 -4.84 14.50
C CYS A 260 5.87 -4.44 15.91
N ALA A 261 5.50 -3.23 16.31
CA ALA A 261 5.63 -2.80 17.68
C ALA A 261 4.92 -3.83 18.57
N LYS A 262 5.63 -4.39 19.55
CA LYS A 262 4.97 -5.19 20.58
C LYS A 262 3.96 -4.26 21.23
N GLN A 263 2.67 -4.55 21.08
CA GLN A 263 1.71 -3.94 21.98
C GLN A 263 2.13 -4.40 23.36
N ASP A 264 2.73 -3.50 24.13
CA ASP A 264 2.95 -3.73 25.54
C ASP A 264 1.57 -3.98 26.13
N LEU A 265 1.23 -5.26 26.30
CA LEU A 265 0.28 -5.69 27.33
C LEU A 265 0.64 -4.86 28.55
N PRO A 266 -0.31 -4.24 29.28
CA PRO A 266 0.01 -3.52 30.49
C PRO A 266 0.63 -4.53 31.45
N THR A 267 1.95 -4.64 31.39
CA THR A 267 2.76 -5.35 32.35
C THR A 267 2.44 -4.64 33.64
N LYS A 268 1.92 -5.42 34.60
CA LYS A 268 1.68 -4.97 35.97
C LYS A 268 2.76 -3.96 36.32
N LYS A 269 2.34 -2.73 36.66
CA LYS A 269 3.21 -1.65 37.12
C LYS A 269 4.30 -2.23 38.02
N PHE A 270 5.49 -2.44 37.48
CA PHE A 270 6.68 -2.59 38.30
C PHE A 270 7.15 -1.17 38.54
N GLN A 271 7.10 -0.81 39.82
CA GLN A 271 7.48 0.49 40.32
C GLN A 271 8.90 0.84 39.86
N HIS A 272 9.02 2.07 39.37
CA HIS A 272 10.21 2.93 39.34
C HIS A 272 11.59 2.25 39.34
N GLY A 273 12.22 2.26 38.17
CA GLY A 273 13.68 2.31 38.06
C GLY A 273 14.07 3.57 37.29
N LEU A 274 14.41 4.64 38.00
CA LEU A 274 15.08 5.81 37.42
C LEU A 274 16.46 5.37 36.90
N TYR A 275 16.76 5.63 35.63
CA TYR A 275 18.14 5.69 35.16
C TYR A 275 18.53 7.16 34.99
N VAL A 276 19.57 7.57 35.71
CA VAL A 276 20.21 8.88 35.59
C VAL A 276 21.53 8.67 34.86
N SER A 277 21.69 9.28 33.70
CA SER A 277 22.99 9.40 33.02
C SER A 277 23.56 10.79 33.29
N LEU A 278 24.69 10.85 34.00
CA LEU A 278 25.46 12.07 34.22
C LEU A 278 26.40 12.32 33.04
N VAL A 279 26.34 13.51 32.44
CA VAL A 279 27.29 13.95 31.42
C VAL A 279 27.95 15.25 31.88
N CYS A 280 29.27 15.22 32.11
CA CYS A 280 30.11 16.40 32.39
C CYS A 280 30.38 17.14 31.06
N CYS A 281 29.85 18.35 30.88
CA CYS A 281 30.19 19.21 29.74
C CYS A 281 30.96 20.45 30.23
N GLY A 282 32.30 20.38 30.23
CA GLY A 282 33.19 21.53 30.43
C GLY A 282 34.54 21.17 31.06
N PRO A 283 35.59 22.03 30.97
CA PRO A 283 36.99 21.65 31.23
C PRO A 283 37.41 21.49 32.70
N TRP A 284 36.47 21.37 33.64
CA TRP A 284 36.79 21.29 35.07
C TRP A 284 35.91 20.25 35.76
N CYS A 285 36.26 18.97 35.63
CA CYS A 285 35.74 17.93 36.52
C CYS A 285 36.90 17.46 37.43
N HIS A 286 37.19 18.23 38.48
CA HIS A 286 38.00 17.81 39.63
C HIS A 286 37.45 18.45 40.91
N GLY A 287 37.12 17.63 41.90
CA GLY A 287 36.84 18.05 43.28
C GLY A 287 35.35 18.10 43.62
N ALA A 288 34.97 17.31 44.64
CA ALA A 288 33.63 17.29 45.22
C ALA A 288 33.26 18.69 45.73
N TYR A 289 32.17 19.28 45.22
CA TYR A 289 31.17 20.12 45.91
C TYR A 289 30.27 20.79 44.86
N GLY A 290 28.95 20.57 44.96
CA GLY A 290 27.93 21.47 44.40
C GLY A 290 27.13 20.97 43.19
N ILE A 291 26.16 20.08 43.40
CA ILE A 291 24.99 19.98 42.51
C ILE A 291 24.03 21.08 42.95
N GLN A 292 23.82 22.10 42.11
CA GLN A 292 22.69 23.03 42.26
C GLN A 292 21.83 22.99 41.00
N GLN A 293 20.57 22.58 41.23
CA GLN A 293 19.38 22.69 40.38
C GLN A 293 19.00 21.47 39.50
N ILE A 294 17.84 20.90 39.85
CA ILE A 294 17.07 19.91 39.08
C ILE A 294 16.06 20.69 38.24
N MET A 295 16.03 20.52 36.92
CA MET A 295 14.90 20.96 36.10
C MET A 295 14.30 19.77 35.34
N SER A 296 12.99 19.61 35.49
CA SER A 296 12.12 18.75 34.68
C SER A 296 11.85 19.47 33.36
N LEU A 297 12.11 18.82 32.22
CA LEU A 297 11.64 19.31 30.93
C LEU A 297 10.98 18.17 30.13
N ALA A 298 9.71 18.42 29.79
CA ALA A 298 8.98 17.71 28.76
C ALA A 298 9.60 18.01 27.39
N HIS A 299 9.36 17.10 26.44
CA HIS A 299 9.76 17.21 25.05
C HIS A 299 9.48 18.60 24.47
N ASP A 300 10.54 19.32 24.10
CA ASP A 300 10.53 20.20 22.94
C ASP A 300 11.93 20.22 22.30
N LEU A 301 11.95 20.10 20.98
CA LEU A 301 13.14 20.16 20.13
C LEU A 301 13.85 21.51 20.28
N TYR A 302 15.12 21.51 20.70
CA TYR A 302 15.99 22.69 20.52
C TYR A 302 17.34 22.34 19.90
N SER A 303 17.65 23.09 18.83
CA SER A 303 18.96 23.20 18.19
C SER A 303 19.90 24.04 19.05
N CYS A 304 21.16 23.59 19.19
CA CYS A 304 22.18 24.29 19.96
C CYS A 304 22.68 25.52 19.18
N LYS A 305 22.39 26.73 19.66
CA LYS A 305 23.07 27.97 19.24
C LYS A 305 23.64 28.69 20.47
N ARG A 306 24.95 28.93 20.44
CA ARG A 306 25.63 29.91 21.29
C ARG A 306 25.08 31.30 20.97
N THR A 307 24.64 32.03 21.99
CA THR A 307 24.98 33.45 22.18
C THR A 307 24.45 33.94 23.53
N ASP A 308 25.38 34.50 24.29
CA ASP A 308 25.32 35.47 25.39
C ASP A 308 23.98 36.11 25.79
N GLY A 309 23.73 36.17 27.10
CA GLY A 309 23.15 37.36 27.74
C GLY A 309 21.73 37.24 28.35
N CYS A 310 21.70 37.40 29.68
CA CYS A 310 20.69 38.13 30.48
C CYS A 310 19.43 37.43 31.05
N LEU A 311 19.48 37.30 32.38
CA LEU A 311 18.54 37.77 33.43
C LEU A 311 17.02 37.51 33.30
N VAL A 312 16.49 36.73 34.27
CA VAL A 312 15.05 36.67 34.60
C VAL A 312 14.85 37.13 36.05
N THR A 313 14.06 38.19 36.24
CA THR A 313 13.47 38.56 37.54
C THR A 313 12.12 37.84 37.72
N LYS A 314 11.87 37.44 38.97
CA LYS A 314 10.73 36.63 39.42
C LYS A 314 9.53 37.53 39.73
N SER A 315 8.34 37.21 39.25
CA SER A 315 7.08 37.77 39.76
C SER A 315 6.31 36.71 40.54
N ASP A 316 6.14 36.96 41.83
CA ASP A 316 5.47 36.09 42.79
C ASP A 316 3.94 36.04 42.58
N SER A 317 3.38 34.95 43.08
CA SER A 317 2.00 34.51 43.10
C SER A 317 1.09 35.28 44.08
N GLY A 318 -0.19 35.42 43.71
CA GLY A 318 -1.35 35.35 44.62
C GLY A 318 -2.53 36.26 44.20
N PRO A 319 -3.77 35.98 44.64
CA PRO A 319 -4.35 34.74 45.18
C PRO A 319 -5.05 33.86 44.13
#